data_AF-A0A1I4LCI0-F1
#
_entry.id   AF-A0A1I4LCI0-F1
#
_cell.length_a   1.000
_cell.length_b   1.000
_cell.length_c   1.000
_cell.angle_alpha   90.00
_cell.angle_beta   90.00
_cell.angle_gamma   90.00
#
_symmetry.space_group_name_H-M   'P 1'
#
loop_
_entity.id
_entity.type
_entity.pdbx_description
1 polymer ?
#
loop_
_entity_poly.entity_id
_entity_poly.type
_entity_poly.pdbx_seq_one_letter_code
_entity_poly.pdbx_strand_id
1 'polypeptide(L)'
;MTDTADTSPQPMDIARQCAALHSRVFSRLITRHYNSRLADLGLRITQFTVLNAIKVCPPESIHQLADTLGMERTSLQRTVEMLIKKGLVRSEPSGHKRSLGLSLTPEGDEIYRLAVLRWQKAHDEFTDLVGQDNWDAVAGQLHHLSKQVKTTL
;
A
#
# COMPACT_ATOMS: atom_id res chain seq x y z
N MET A 1 38.64 -38.73 3.27
CA MET A 1 37.52 -38.05 3.94
C MET A 1 37.61 -36.59 3.58
N THR A 2 36.96 -36.20 2.49
CA THR A 2 36.92 -34.79 2.06
C THR A 2 35.90 -34.06 2.90
N ASP A 3 36.42 -33.11 3.67
CA ASP A 3 35.71 -32.10 4.43
C ASP A 3 34.80 -31.31 3.48
N THR A 4 33.50 -31.60 3.50
CA THR A 4 32.52 -30.78 2.80
C THR A 4 32.34 -29.52 3.63
N ALA A 5 33.06 -28.46 3.25
CA ALA A 5 32.77 -27.12 3.75
C ALA A 5 31.25 -26.89 3.68
N ASP A 6 30.63 -26.65 4.83
CA ASP A 6 29.20 -26.43 4.94
C ASP A 6 28.83 -25.19 4.11
N THR A 7 28.28 -25.42 2.92
CA THR A 7 27.88 -24.40 1.95
C THR A 7 26.57 -23.71 2.32
N SER A 8 26.04 -23.99 3.53
CA SER A 8 24.83 -23.36 4.02
C SER A 8 25.05 -21.86 4.30
N PRO A 9 24.09 -20.99 3.92
CA PRO A 9 24.20 -19.56 4.16
C PRO A 9 24.32 -19.27 5.66
N GLN A 10 25.30 -18.45 6.04
CA GLN A 10 25.52 -18.11 7.44
C GLN A 10 24.45 -17.12 7.91
N PRO A 11 24.17 -17.03 9.24
CA PRO A 11 23.15 -16.11 9.75
C PRO A 11 23.32 -14.65 9.30
N MET A 12 24.56 -14.19 9.14
CA MET A 12 24.85 -12.84 8.64
C MET A 12 24.51 -12.66 7.15
N ASP A 13 24.63 -13.72 6.34
CA ASP A 13 24.28 -13.67 4.91
C ASP A 13 22.76 -13.52 4.75
N ILE A 14 21.99 -14.28 5.54
CA ILE A 14 20.54 -14.18 5.59
C ILE A 14 20.13 -12.74 5.97
N ALA A 15 20.74 -12.16 7.01
CA ALA A 15 20.44 -10.79 7.43
C ALA A 15 20.76 -9.74 6.34
N ARG A 16 21.81 -9.96 5.54
CA ARG A 16 22.24 -9.02 4.49
C ARG A 16 21.51 -9.18 3.17
N GLN A 17 21.03 -10.39 2.84
CA GLN A 17 20.53 -10.71 1.50
C GLN A 17 19.03 -11.06 1.48
N CYS A 18 18.38 -11.29 2.63
CA CYS A 18 16.98 -11.67 2.68
C CYS A 18 16.06 -10.54 2.19
N ALA A 19 15.52 -10.68 0.98
CA ALA A 19 14.58 -9.74 0.38
C ALA A 19 13.33 -9.49 1.26
N ALA A 20 12.81 -10.53 1.90
CA ALA A 20 11.63 -10.41 2.78
C ALA A 20 11.91 -9.55 4.02
N LEU A 21 13.10 -9.66 4.61
CA LEU A 21 13.49 -8.86 5.77
C LEU A 21 13.65 -7.38 5.37
N HIS A 22 14.40 -7.10 4.31
CA HIS A 22 14.62 -5.74 3.81
C HIS A 22 13.32 -5.07 3.41
N SER A 23 12.47 -5.77 2.64
CA SER A 23 11.14 -5.28 2.26
C SER A 23 10.28 -4.94 3.47
N ARG A 24 10.24 -5.81 4.49
CA ARG A 24 9.46 -5.57 5.71
C ARG A 24 9.95 -4.39 6.53
N VAL A 25 11.27 -4.23 6.68
CA VAL A 25 11.85 -3.10 7.43
C VAL A 25 11.57 -1.79 6.71
N PHE A 26 11.85 -1.73 5.40
CA PHE A 26 11.60 -0.56 4.58
C PHE A 26 10.11 -0.17 4.60
N SER A 27 9.23 -1.14 4.32
CA SER A 27 7.77 -0.96 4.36
C SER A 27 7.29 -0.41 5.70
N ARG A 28 7.80 -0.92 6.83
CA ARG A 28 7.44 -0.43 8.17
C ARG A 28 7.87 1.02 8.39
N LEU A 29 9.09 1.38 8.00
CA LEU A 29 9.63 2.73 8.20
C LEU A 29 8.87 3.76 7.36
N ILE A 30 8.69 3.49 6.07
CA ILE A 30 7.93 4.40 5.20
C ILE A 30 6.47 4.50 5.67
N THR A 31 5.83 3.37 6.01
CA THR A 31 4.42 3.38 6.48
C THR A 31 4.27 4.24 7.73
N ARG A 32 5.23 4.18 8.67
CA ARG A 32 5.22 5.03 9.87
C ARG A 32 5.34 6.51 9.52
N HIS A 33 6.21 6.85 8.57
CA HIS A 33 6.38 8.22 8.09
C HIS A 33 5.09 8.79 7.52
N TYR A 34 4.49 8.13 6.53
CA TYR A 34 3.23 8.57 5.93
C TYR A 34 2.06 8.61 6.94
N ASN A 35 1.95 7.60 7.80
CA ASN A 35 0.93 7.59 8.86
C ASN A 35 1.05 8.79 9.80
N SER A 36 2.28 9.22 10.13
CA SER A 36 2.47 10.36 11.03
C SER A 36 1.92 11.67 10.45
N ARG A 37 1.93 11.83 9.13
CA ARG A 37 1.43 13.02 8.44
C ARG A 37 -0.07 12.99 8.17
N LEU A 38 -0.68 11.81 8.19
CA LEU A 38 -2.13 11.61 8.03
C LEU A 38 -2.87 11.52 9.37
N ALA A 39 -2.14 11.51 10.48
CA ALA A 39 -2.71 11.27 11.81
C ALA A 39 -3.68 12.37 12.26
N ASP A 40 -3.46 13.63 11.86
CA ASP A 40 -4.35 14.77 12.14
C ASP A 40 -5.73 14.61 11.48
N LEU A 41 -5.79 13.94 10.34
CA LEU A 41 -7.03 13.57 9.65
C LEU A 41 -7.63 12.26 10.17
N GLY A 42 -7.03 11.65 11.19
CA GLY A 42 -7.42 10.35 11.71
C GLY A 42 -7.25 9.21 10.70
N LEU A 43 -6.40 9.37 9.68
CA LEU A 43 -6.19 8.41 8.61
C LEU A 43 -4.85 7.66 8.75
N ARG A 44 -4.82 6.45 8.20
CA ARG A 44 -3.60 5.71 7.89
C ARG A 44 -3.33 5.74 6.39
N ILE A 45 -2.07 5.55 5.98
CA ILE A 45 -1.67 5.48 4.58
C ILE A 45 -2.44 4.38 3.83
N THR A 46 -2.72 3.25 4.47
CA THR A 46 -3.52 2.17 3.87
C THR A 46 -4.98 2.56 3.65
N GLN A 47 -5.54 3.43 4.49
CA GLN A 47 -6.89 3.97 4.30
C GLN A 47 -6.90 5.01 3.17
N PHE A 48 -5.87 5.87 3.13
CA PHE A 48 -5.67 6.83 2.05
C PHE A 48 -5.53 6.15 0.68
N THR A 49 -4.72 5.08 0.55
CA THR A 49 -4.56 4.37 -0.72
C THR A 49 -5.85 3.72 -1.20
N VAL A 50 -6.70 3.23 -0.28
CA VAL A 50 -8.04 2.74 -0.62
C VAL A 50 -8.95 3.86 -1.11
N LEU A 51 -8.97 5.02 -0.43
CA LEU A 51 -9.74 6.19 -0.89
C LEU A 51 -9.29 6.65 -2.28
N ASN A 52 -7.98 6.74 -2.50
CA ASN A 52 -7.40 7.08 -3.80
C ASN A 52 -7.84 6.09 -4.88
N ALA A 53 -7.75 4.79 -4.62
CA ALA A 53 -8.17 3.77 -5.59
C ALA A 53 -9.65 3.88 -5.95
N ILE A 54 -10.54 4.04 -4.96
CA ILE A 54 -11.97 4.23 -5.20
C ILE A 54 -12.23 5.50 -6.03
N LYS A 55 -11.49 6.59 -5.77
CA LYS A 55 -11.68 7.86 -6.50
C LYS A 55 -11.16 7.81 -7.94
N VAL A 56 -10.05 7.11 -8.19
CA VAL A 56 -9.45 6.97 -9.54
C VAL A 56 -10.29 6.03 -10.41
N CYS A 57 -10.62 4.85 -9.89
CA CYS A 57 -11.38 3.85 -10.60
C CYS A 57 -12.21 3.04 -9.59
N PRO A 58 -13.51 3.37 -9.42
CA PRO A 58 -14.38 2.64 -8.51
C PRO A 58 -14.33 1.13 -8.82
N PRO A 59 -13.98 0.29 -7.84
CA PRO A 59 -13.79 -1.14 -8.09
C PRO A 59 -15.14 -1.85 -8.24
N GLU A 60 -15.17 -2.83 -9.13
CA GLU A 60 -16.32 -3.72 -9.29
C GLU A 60 -16.42 -4.73 -8.15
N SER A 61 -15.31 -5.08 -7.48
CA SER A 61 -15.32 -6.01 -6.34
C SER A 61 -14.19 -5.77 -5.35
N ILE A 62 -14.34 -6.30 -4.11
CA ILE A 62 -13.24 -6.34 -3.13
C ILE A 62 -12.04 -7.12 -3.69
N HIS A 63 -12.28 -8.16 -4.49
CA HIS A 63 -11.20 -8.95 -5.10
C HIS A 63 -10.36 -8.10 -6.05
N GLN A 64 -11.01 -7.39 -6.97
CA GLN A 64 -10.31 -6.51 -7.91
C GLN A 64 -9.54 -5.41 -7.19
N LEU A 65 -10.12 -4.81 -6.15
CA LEU A 65 -9.45 -3.80 -5.35
C LEU A 65 -8.25 -4.38 -4.59
N ALA A 66 -8.36 -5.60 -4.05
CA ALA A 66 -7.27 -6.31 -3.37
C ALA A 66 -6.11 -6.56 -4.33
N ASP A 67 -6.42 -7.06 -5.53
CA ASP A 67 -5.42 -7.28 -6.59
C ASP A 67 -4.72 -6.02 -7.02
N THR A 68 -5.48 -4.92 -7.16
CA THR A 68 -4.95 -3.62 -7.57
C THR A 68 -4.00 -3.04 -6.53
N LEU A 69 -4.35 -3.19 -5.24
CA LEU A 69 -3.57 -2.65 -4.13
C LEU A 69 -2.49 -3.62 -3.60
N GLY A 70 -2.43 -4.85 -4.10
CA GLY A 70 -1.55 -5.89 -3.56
C GLY A 70 -1.83 -6.21 -2.10
N MET A 71 -3.09 -6.10 -1.67
CA MET A 71 -3.51 -6.31 -0.28
C MET A 71 -4.23 -7.65 -0.11
N GLU A 72 -4.01 -8.30 1.03
CA GLU A 72 -4.82 -9.45 1.44
C GLU A 72 -6.30 -9.08 1.52
N ARG A 73 -7.15 -9.92 0.93
CA ARG A 73 -8.59 -9.65 0.77
C ARG A 73 -9.28 -9.32 2.10
N THR A 74 -8.98 -10.07 3.15
CA THR A 74 -9.57 -9.88 4.49
C THR A 74 -9.12 -8.58 5.13
N SER A 75 -7.85 -8.18 4.93
CA SER A 75 -7.30 -6.90 5.39
C SER A 75 -7.91 -5.72 4.65
N LEU A 76 -8.10 -5.85 3.34
CA LEU A 76 -8.76 -4.82 2.55
C LEU A 76 -10.23 -4.66 2.93
N GLN A 77 -10.97 -5.76 3.08
CA GLN A 77 -12.38 -5.72 3.48
C GLN A 77 -12.56 -4.97 4.81
N ARG A 78 -11.76 -5.31 5.83
CA ARG A 78 -11.76 -4.58 7.11
C ARG A 78 -11.44 -3.10 6.95
N THR A 79 -10.54 -2.75 6.02
CA THR A 79 -10.17 -1.36 5.74
C THR A 79 -11.33 -0.59 5.13
N VAL A 80 -12.04 -1.19 4.17
CA VAL A 80 -13.26 -0.61 3.57
C VAL A 80 -14.36 -0.45 4.62
N GLU A 81 -14.62 -1.48 5.44
CA GLU A 81 -15.62 -1.42 6.52
C GLU A 81 -15.32 -0.28 7.51
N MET A 82 -14.05 -0.07 7.86
CA MET A 82 -13.64 1.07 8.71
C MET A 82 -13.91 2.43 8.04
N LEU A 83 -13.67 2.56 6.74
CA LEU A 83 -13.94 3.79 5.99
C LEU A 83 -15.44 4.08 5.88
N ILE A 84 -16.26 3.04 5.69
CA ILE A 84 -17.72 3.14 5.72
C ILE A 84 -18.21 3.56 7.11
N LYS A 85 -17.70 2.93 8.16
CA LYS A 85 -18.05 3.28 9.55
C LYS A 85 -17.67 4.72 9.91
N LYS A 86 -16.60 5.25 9.32
CA LYS A 86 -16.20 6.66 9.45
C LYS A 86 -17.03 7.63 8.59
N GLY A 87 -17.95 7.13 7.78
CA GLY A 87 -18.76 7.94 6.88
C GLY A 87 -17.97 8.53 5.70
N LEU A 88 -16.79 7.99 5.37
CA LEU A 88 -15.95 8.49 4.27
C LEU A 88 -16.23 7.78 2.94
N VAL A 89 -16.76 6.57 3.01
CA VAL A 89 -17.11 5.74 1.85
C VAL A 89 -18.55 5.27 2.03
N ARG A 90 -19.31 5.23 0.93
CA ARG A 90 -20.59 4.54 0.85
C ARG A 90 -20.46 3.35 -0.11
N SER A 91 -21.26 2.32 0.12
CA SER A 91 -21.38 1.14 -0.74
C SER A 91 -22.83 1.03 -1.19
N GLU A 92 -23.06 1.29 -2.48
CA GLU A 92 -24.39 1.23 -3.11
C GLU A 92 -24.32 0.35 -4.35
N PRO A 93 -24.98 -0.82 -4.37
CA PRO A 93 -24.92 -1.75 -5.49
C PRO A 93 -25.31 -1.05 -6.80
N SER A 94 -24.36 -0.93 -7.74
CA SER A 94 -24.57 -0.17 -8.97
C SER A 94 -25.23 -1.01 -10.06
N GLY A 95 -26.53 -1.33 -9.95
CA GLY A 95 -27.37 -1.94 -11.01
C GLY A 95 -27.00 -3.36 -11.52
N HIS A 96 -25.71 -3.72 -11.50
CA HIS A 96 -25.14 -5.03 -11.72
C HIS A 96 -24.96 -5.70 -10.36
N LYS A 97 -25.60 -6.87 -10.19
CA LYS A 97 -25.65 -7.66 -8.94
C LYS A 97 -24.29 -8.01 -8.30
N ARG A 98 -23.16 -7.70 -8.94
CA ARG A 98 -21.80 -8.04 -8.50
C ARG A 98 -20.92 -6.83 -8.17
N SER A 99 -21.37 -5.60 -8.45
CA SER A 99 -20.60 -4.39 -8.15
C SER A 99 -20.59 -4.08 -6.66
N LEU A 100 -19.41 -3.84 -6.08
CA LEU A 100 -19.25 -3.36 -4.71
C LEU A 100 -19.82 -1.95 -4.52
N GLY A 101 -19.89 -1.17 -5.60
CA GLY A 101 -20.54 0.13 -5.59
C GLY A 101 -19.91 1.15 -4.64
N LEU A 102 -18.58 1.09 -4.47
CA LEU A 102 -17.89 2.00 -3.57
C LEU A 102 -17.75 3.38 -4.19
N SER A 103 -18.07 4.40 -3.39
CA SER A 103 -17.78 5.79 -3.73
C SER A 103 -17.48 6.59 -2.47
N LEU A 104 -16.72 7.67 -2.61
CA LEU A 104 -16.51 8.61 -1.51
C LEU A 104 -17.81 9.39 -1.26
N THR A 105 -18.14 9.60 0.01
CA THR A 105 -19.18 10.55 0.45
C THR A 105 -18.68 11.99 0.25
N PRO A 106 -19.55 13.03 0.34
CA PRO A 106 -19.09 14.42 0.35
C PRO A 106 -18.03 14.68 1.43
N GLU A 107 -18.22 14.15 2.63
CA GLU A 107 -17.27 14.24 3.74
C GLU A 107 -15.98 13.48 3.43
N GLY A 108 -16.09 12.31 2.80
CA GLY A 108 -14.97 11.52 2.33
C GLY A 108 -14.13 12.24 1.29
N ASP A 109 -14.77 13.00 0.39
CA ASP A 109 -14.10 13.77 -0.65
C ASP A 109 -13.29 14.93 -0.07
N GLU A 110 -13.86 15.63 0.91
CA GLU A 110 -13.17 16.72 1.61
C GLU A 110 -11.96 16.20 2.41
N ILE A 111 -12.15 15.12 3.18
CA ILE A 111 -11.06 14.46 3.89
C ILE A 111 -9.98 13.96 2.91
N TYR A 112 -10.38 13.43 1.75
CA TYR A 112 -9.44 12.99 0.73
C TYR A 112 -8.60 14.15 0.18
N ARG A 113 -9.21 15.31 -0.13
CA ARG A 113 -8.49 16.51 -0.58
C ARG A 113 -7.44 16.95 0.43
N LEU A 114 -7.78 16.99 1.72
CA LEU A 114 -6.82 17.31 2.78
C LEU A 114 -5.72 16.25 2.89
N ALA A 115 -6.09 14.98 2.76
CA ALA A 115 -5.15 13.86 2.82
C ALA A 115 -4.15 13.88 1.66
N VAL A 116 -4.54 14.30 0.45
CA VAL A 116 -3.62 14.49 -0.68
C VAL A 116 -2.53 15.50 -0.33
N LEU A 117 -2.86 16.63 0.31
CA LEU A 117 -1.86 17.62 0.72
C LEU A 117 -0.89 17.06 1.78
N ARG A 118 -1.41 16.26 2.73
CA ARG A 118 -0.58 15.60 3.75
C ARG A 118 0.31 14.51 3.17
N TRP A 119 -0.23 13.74 2.22
CA TRP A 119 0.52 12.74 1.48
C TRP A 119 1.63 13.39 0.66
N GLN A 120 1.35 14.49 -0.06
CA GLN A 120 2.34 15.19 -0.86
C GLN A 120 3.51 15.65 0.02
N LYS A 121 3.21 16.31 1.15
CA LYS A 121 4.25 16.71 2.11
C LYS A 121 5.07 15.52 2.62
N ALA A 122 4.42 14.40 2.95
CA ALA A 122 5.13 13.19 3.38
C ALA A 122 6.01 12.62 2.26
N HIS A 123 5.55 12.69 1.02
CA HIS A 123 6.26 12.22 -0.15
C HIS A 123 7.47 13.10 -0.45
N ASP A 124 7.31 14.41 -0.45
CA ASP A 124 8.39 15.39 -0.64
C ASP A 124 9.48 15.22 0.43
N GLU A 125 9.11 15.13 1.71
CA GLU A 125 10.07 14.87 2.80
C GLU A 125 10.83 13.54 2.62
N PHE A 126 10.18 12.55 2.02
CA PHE A 126 10.81 11.25 1.74
C PHE A 126 11.73 11.33 0.53
N THR A 127 11.31 11.96 -0.58
CA THR A 127 12.12 12.08 -1.80
C THR A 127 13.27 13.06 -1.63
N ASP A 128 13.14 14.08 -0.79
CA ASP A 128 14.25 14.94 -0.35
C ASP A 128 15.33 14.14 0.42
N LEU A 129 14.91 13.17 1.23
CA LEU A 129 15.82 12.33 2.02
C LEU A 129 16.56 11.30 1.14
N VAL A 130 15.86 10.64 0.23
CA VAL A 130 16.42 9.51 -0.55
C VAL A 130 16.87 9.90 -1.96
N GLY A 131 16.53 11.11 -2.41
CA GLY A 131 16.69 11.59 -3.79
C GLY A 131 15.55 11.15 -4.71
N GLN A 132 14.96 12.10 -5.43
CA GLN A 132 13.84 11.85 -6.36
C GLN A 132 14.22 10.82 -7.45
N ASP A 133 15.31 11.05 -8.18
CA ASP A 133 15.77 10.14 -9.25
C ASP A 133 16.06 8.73 -8.73
N ASN A 134 16.63 8.64 -7.53
CA ASN A 134 16.91 7.36 -6.88
C ASN A 134 15.60 6.65 -6.49
N TRP A 135 14.63 7.38 -5.94
CA TRP A 135 13.32 6.80 -5.66
C TRP A 135 12.61 6.34 -6.93
N ASP A 136 12.63 7.12 -8.01
CA ASP A 136 11.97 6.75 -9.26
C ASP A 136 12.57 5.47 -9.86
N ALA A 137 13.90 5.33 -9.81
CA ALA A 137 14.58 4.09 -10.20
C ALA A 137 14.16 2.90 -9.32
N VAL A 138 14.14 3.07 -7.99
CA VAL A 138 13.72 2.03 -7.03
C VAL A 138 12.25 1.66 -7.23
N ALA A 139 11.36 2.63 -7.41
CA ALA A 139 9.93 2.40 -7.64
C ALA A 139 9.69 1.61 -8.93
N GLY A 140 10.41 1.95 -10.01
CA GLY A 140 10.39 1.18 -11.25
C GLY A 140 10.84 -0.26 -11.06
N GLN A 141 11.94 -0.48 -10.34
CA GLN A 141 12.44 -1.82 -10.03
C GLN A 141 11.47 -2.61 -9.14
N LEU A 142 10.92 -2.00 -8.10
CA LEU A 142 9.92 -2.63 -7.23
C LEU A 142 8.69 -3.06 -8.01
N HIS A 143 8.15 -2.20 -8.88
CA HIS A 143 7.01 -2.53 -9.71
C HIS A 143 7.30 -3.73 -10.62
N HIS A 144 8.47 -3.73 -11.28
CA HIS A 144 8.90 -4.84 -12.14
C HIS A 144 9.03 -6.15 -11.36
N LEU A 145 9.76 -6.14 -10.24
CA LEU A 145 9.99 -7.31 -9.40
C LEU A 145 8.69 -7.84 -8.79
N SER A 146 7.79 -6.97 -8.32
CA SER A 146 6.47 -7.37 -7.81
C SER A 146 5.65 -8.10 -8.88
N LYS A 147 5.70 -7.64 -10.13
CA LYS A 147 5.02 -8.33 -11.24
C LYS A 147 5.61 -9.72 -11.48
N GLN A 148 6.94 -9.84 -11.52
CA GLN A 148 7.62 -11.13 -11.69
C GLN A 148 7.27 -12.11 -10.56
N VAL A 149 7.35 -11.65 -9.31
CA VAL A 149 6.99 -12.47 -8.14
C VAL A 149 5.54 -12.92 -8.20
N LYS A 150 4.58 -12.03 -8.51
CA LYS A 150 3.16 -12.37 -8.64
C LYS A 150 2.86 -13.38 -9.75
N THR A 151 3.67 -13.42 -10.80
CA THR A 151 3.48 -14.37 -11.92
C THR A 151 4.14 -15.72 -11.68
N THR A 152 5.12 -15.81 -10.77
CA THR A 152 5.97 -16.99 -10.59
C THR A 152 5.66 -17.76 -9.30
N LEU A 153 5.31 -17.05 -8.22
CA LEU A 153 4.89 -17.62 -6.95
C LEU A 153 3.36 -17.58 -6.81
#